data_AF-A0A1Y1Z918-F1
#
_entry.id   AF-A0A1Y1Z918-F1
#
_cell.length_a   1.000
_cell.length_b   1.000
_cell.length_c   1.000
_cell.angle_alpha   90.00
_cell.angle_beta   90.00
_cell.angle_gamma   90.00
#
_symmetry.space_group_name_H-M   'P 1'
#
loop_
_entity.id
_entity.type
_entity.pdbx_description
1 polymer ?
#
loop_
_entity_poly.entity_id
_entity_poly.type
_entity_poly.pdbx_seq_one_letter_code
_entity_poly.pdbx_strand_id
1 'polypeptide(L)'
;MILSSSTLNLFQVNHTPVGASLVCSSVSSDPTHNQDYIQISENEAFPTSYVLDNLRRVGPYLFNNQYSSDSCLHIEDSLNNEAHFWLHDFYFAQDCQLLYRLLCRFPRRSSISNELEMTVEKRVEVEQDQQRMVRHIYIKVPSIVGFEEILRWIYTRDDEQWLSTFDEENFETIMQNVAFLRLGHEAYYVLAQFYENL
;
A
#
# COMPACT_ATOMS: atom_id res chain seq x y z
N MET A 1 38.29 -4.08 35.51
CA MET A 1 39.26 -3.22 34.78
C MET A 1 38.69 -3.04 33.39
N ILE A 2 38.21 -1.83 33.15
CA ILE A 2 37.38 -1.42 32.02
C ILE A 2 38.32 -1.01 30.89
N LEU A 3 38.11 -1.50 29.67
CA LEU A 3 38.64 -0.83 28.48
C LEU A 3 37.51 -0.03 27.85
N SER A 4 37.69 1.27 28.01
CA SER A 4 36.86 2.39 27.60
C SER A 4 37.25 2.84 26.19
N SER A 5 36.21 3.09 25.40
CA SER A 5 35.96 4.19 24.45
C SER A 5 37.06 4.81 23.59
N SER A 6 36.58 5.16 22.38
CA SER A 6 37.00 6.25 21.48
C SER A 6 38.03 5.82 20.42
N THR A 7 37.83 5.99 19.12
CA THR A 7 37.29 7.14 18.39
C THR A 7 37.04 6.73 16.92
N LEU A 8 35.95 7.19 16.31
CA LEU A 8 36.00 7.79 14.97
C LEU A 8 34.84 8.79 14.89
N ASN A 9 35.23 10.04 14.78
CA ASN A 9 34.41 11.23 14.84
C ASN A 9 34.08 11.71 13.43
N LEU A 10 32.93 12.39 13.35
CA LEU A 10 32.64 13.52 12.46
C LEU A 10 32.65 13.29 10.94
N PHE A 11 31.45 13.06 10.40
CA PHE A 11 30.93 13.93 9.34
C PHE A 11 29.60 14.53 9.81
N GLN A 12 29.70 15.67 10.49
CA GLN A 12 28.69 16.71 10.42
C GLN A 12 29.01 17.53 9.17
N VAL A 13 28.01 17.88 8.36
CA VAL A 13 27.81 19.22 7.76
C VAL A 13 26.57 19.19 6.85
N ASN A 14 25.60 19.98 7.28
CA ASN A 14 24.59 20.76 6.55
C ASN A 14 23.31 20.11 6.01
N HIS A 15 22.27 20.30 6.82
CA HIS A 15 20.90 20.52 6.38
C HIS A 15 20.79 21.56 5.26
N THR A 16 20.25 21.14 4.13
CA THR A 16 19.44 21.99 3.25
C THR A 16 18.15 21.21 2.94
N PRO A 17 16.96 21.83 3.02
CA PRO A 17 15.72 21.14 2.70
C PRO A 17 15.57 21.16 1.18
N VAL A 18 15.99 20.09 0.51
CA VAL A 18 15.58 19.87 -0.90
C VAL A 18 14.13 19.42 -0.85
N GLY A 19 13.23 20.37 -1.00
CA GLY A 19 11.83 20.08 -1.28
C GLY A 19 11.74 19.27 -2.56
N ALA A 20 11.35 17.99 -2.45
CA ALA A 20 10.92 17.20 -3.59
C ALA A 20 9.65 17.85 -4.16
N SER A 21 9.85 18.77 -5.11
CA SER A 21 8.77 19.34 -5.90
C SER A 21 8.39 18.33 -6.98
N LEU A 22 7.21 17.73 -6.84
CA LEU A 22 6.57 16.97 -7.91
C LEU A 22 6.18 17.94 -9.02
N VAL A 23 7.09 18.18 -9.97
CA VAL A 23 6.80 18.92 -11.19
C VAL A 23 6.36 17.91 -12.24
N CYS A 24 5.05 17.65 -12.32
CA CYS A 24 4.46 17.02 -13.50
C CYS A 24 4.47 18.05 -14.63
N SER A 25 5.47 17.97 -15.52
CA SER A 25 5.43 18.68 -16.79
C SER A 25 4.78 17.77 -17.82
N SER A 26 3.47 17.92 -18.05
CA SER A 26 2.76 17.22 -19.11
C SER A 26 2.79 18.05 -20.41
N VAL A 27 3.71 17.73 -21.30
CA VAL A 27 3.58 18.05 -22.73
C VAL A 27 4.14 16.91 -23.57
N SER A 28 3.28 16.02 -24.07
CA SER A 28 3.37 15.55 -25.45
C SER A 28 2.05 14.91 -25.88
N SER A 29 1.69 15.15 -27.14
CA SER A 29 0.47 14.68 -27.80
C SER A 29 0.87 13.64 -28.85
N ASP A 30 1.10 12.41 -28.41
CA ASP A 30 1.37 11.27 -29.30
C ASP A 30 0.81 9.98 -28.66
N PRO A 31 -0.04 9.17 -29.34
CA PRO A 31 -0.79 8.08 -28.71
C PRO A 31 -0.06 6.73 -28.70
N THR A 32 1.26 6.70 -28.92
CA THR A 32 2.05 5.45 -28.93
C THR A 32 2.96 5.38 -27.71
N HIS A 33 2.58 4.56 -26.73
CA HIS A 33 3.34 4.18 -25.54
C HIS A 33 3.96 5.36 -24.76
N ASN A 34 3.15 5.98 -23.91
CA ASN A 34 3.61 6.87 -22.86
C ASN A 34 4.35 6.02 -21.80
N GLN A 35 5.64 5.73 -22.03
CA GLN A 35 6.48 5.15 -21.00
C GLN A 35 6.80 6.26 -20.01
N ASP A 36 6.06 6.28 -18.90
CA ASP A 36 6.37 7.18 -17.80
C ASP A 36 7.71 6.78 -17.20
N TYR A 37 8.57 7.78 -16.95
CA TYR A 37 9.88 7.59 -16.31
C TYR A 37 9.88 8.25 -14.93
N ILE A 38 10.54 7.60 -13.98
CA ILE A 38 10.82 8.13 -12.65
C ILE A 38 12.27 8.61 -12.64
N GLN A 39 12.45 9.92 -12.46
CA GLN A 39 13.76 10.53 -12.31
C GLN A 39 14.25 10.35 -10.86
N ILE A 40 15.39 9.68 -10.69
CA ILE A 40 16.01 9.42 -9.38
C ILE A 40 17.13 10.42 -9.10
N SER A 41 17.83 10.85 -10.16
CA SER A 41 18.83 11.91 -10.08
C SER A 41 18.83 12.76 -11.35
N GLU A 42 19.63 13.82 -11.38
CA GLU A 42 19.76 14.70 -12.55
C GLU A 42 20.11 13.92 -13.83
N ASN A 43 20.83 12.80 -13.70
CA ASN A 43 21.34 12.01 -14.84
C ASN A 43 20.75 10.59 -14.91
N GLU A 44 19.81 10.24 -14.04
CA GLU A 44 19.31 8.87 -13.92
C GLU A 44 17.79 8.85 -13.84
N ALA A 45 17.19 8.13 -14.77
CA ALA A 45 15.76 7.87 -14.82
C ALA A 45 15.51 6.40 -15.17
N PHE A 46 14.50 5.83 -14.51
CA PHE A 46 14.07 4.46 -14.77
C PHE A 46 12.65 4.46 -15.32
N PRO A 47 12.31 3.53 -16.22
CA PRO A 47 10.91 3.31 -16.58
C PRO A 47 10.10 2.99 -15.32
N THR A 48 8.90 3.58 -15.20
CA THR A 48 7.98 3.28 -14.10
C THR A 48 7.71 1.77 -14.00
N SER A 49 7.60 1.08 -15.14
CA SER A 49 7.45 -0.38 -15.20
C SER A 49 8.58 -1.12 -14.48
N TYR A 50 9.83 -0.71 -14.67
CA TYR A 50 10.98 -1.32 -14.00
C TYR A 50 10.87 -1.21 -12.47
N VAL A 51 10.40 -0.07 -11.97
CA VAL A 51 10.20 0.13 -10.52
C VAL A 51 9.05 -0.74 -10.02
N LEU A 52 7.91 -0.75 -10.72
CA LEU A 52 6.74 -1.56 -10.36
C LEU A 52 7.05 -3.06 -10.37
N ASP A 53 7.78 -3.56 -11.37
CA ASP A 53 8.17 -4.96 -11.46
C ASP A 53 9.10 -5.37 -10.30
N ASN A 54 10.03 -4.49 -9.94
CA ASN A 54 10.88 -4.73 -8.77
C ASN A 54 10.08 -4.72 -7.47
N LEU A 55 9.11 -3.80 -7.32
CA LEU A 55 8.22 -3.78 -6.16
C LEU A 55 7.43 -5.09 -6.06
N ARG A 56 6.80 -5.54 -7.14
CA ARG A 56 6.06 -6.81 -7.19
C ARG A 56 6.94 -8.00 -6.83
N ARG A 57 8.17 -8.04 -7.34
CA ARG A 57 9.15 -9.10 -7.04
C ARG A 57 9.54 -9.17 -5.55
N VAL A 58 9.63 -8.03 -4.87
CA VAL A 58 9.92 -8.00 -3.42
C VAL A 58 8.66 -8.10 -2.56
N GLY A 59 7.48 -7.92 -3.16
CA GLY A 59 6.16 -7.96 -2.51
C GLY A 59 5.97 -9.12 -1.53
N PRO A 60 6.21 -10.39 -1.93
CA PRO A 60 6.03 -11.54 -1.04
C PRO A 60 6.85 -11.51 0.26
N TYR A 61 8.01 -10.84 0.26
CA TYR A 61 8.90 -10.74 1.42
C TYR A 61 8.55 -9.57 2.35
N LEU A 62 7.85 -8.57 1.80
CA LEU A 62 7.42 -7.38 2.52
C LEU A 62 5.99 -7.51 3.04
N PHE A 63 5.16 -8.32 2.38
CA PHE A 63 3.79 -8.54 2.82
C PHE A 63 3.73 -9.04 4.26
N ASN A 64 2.94 -8.34 5.09
CA ASN A 64 2.74 -8.64 6.51
C ASN A 64 4.04 -8.72 7.34
N ASN A 65 5.11 -8.04 6.91
CA ASN A 65 6.38 -8.03 7.62
C ASN A 65 6.45 -6.87 8.63
N GLN A 66 6.32 -7.22 9.91
CA GLN A 66 6.38 -6.25 10.99
C GLN A 66 7.70 -5.48 11.06
N TYR A 67 8.84 -6.04 10.61
CA TYR A 67 10.15 -5.41 10.74
C TYR A 67 10.41 -4.32 9.69
N SER A 68 9.67 -4.33 8.57
CA SER A 68 9.83 -3.35 7.49
C SER A 68 8.71 -2.30 7.44
N SER A 69 7.57 -2.53 8.10
CA SER A 69 6.43 -1.61 8.11
C SER A 69 6.21 -0.86 9.42
N ASP A 70 6.00 0.45 9.36
CA ASP A 70 5.65 1.30 10.51
C ASP A 70 4.13 1.41 10.76
N SER A 71 3.33 0.60 10.07
CA SER A 71 1.87 0.73 10.01
C SER A 71 1.21 -0.64 10.09
N CYS A 72 0.39 -0.84 11.12
CA CYS A 72 -0.41 -2.04 11.34
C CYS A 72 -1.88 -1.71 11.14
N LEU A 73 -2.52 -2.34 10.16
CA LEU A 73 -3.95 -2.24 9.91
C LEU A 73 -4.67 -3.31 10.72
N HIS A 74 -5.62 -2.89 11.54
CA HIS A 74 -6.55 -3.74 12.27
C HIS A 74 -7.90 -3.63 11.57
N ILE A 75 -8.48 -4.76 11.20
CA ILE A 75 -9.79 -4.85 10.58
C ILE A 75 -10.73 -5.64 11.49
N GLU A 76 -11.99 -5.22 11.52
CA GLU A 76 -13.04 -5.92 12.24
C GLU A 76 -14.32 -5.95 11.41
N ASP A 77 -14.96 -7.11 11.32
CA ASP A 77 -16.23 -7.27 10.61
C ASP A 77 -17.46 -7.05 11.51
N SER A 78 -18.66 -7.16 10.95
CA SER A 78 -19.91 -7.01 11.71
C SER A 78 -20.18 -8.12 12.74
N LEU A 79 -19.46 -9.25 12.64
CA LEU A 79 -19.55 -10.37 13.57
C LEU A 79 -18.51 -10.25 14.71
N ASN A 80 -17.76 -9.13 14.75
CA ASN A 80 -16.63 -8.88 15.64
C ASN A 80 -15.47 -9.88 15.46
N ASN A 81 -15.30 -10.43 14.25
CA ASN A 81 -14.06 -11.12 13.92
C ASN A 81 -12.98 -10.08 13.62
N GLU A 82 -11.77 -10.31 14.11
CA GLU A 82 -10.65 -9.38 13.99
C GLU A 82 -9.48 -10.01 13.23
N ALA A 83 -8.78 -9.19 12.44
CA ALA A 83 -7.51 -9.54 11.82
C ALA A 83 -6.59 -8.32 11.77
N HIS A 84 -5.28 -8.54 11.65
CA HIS A 84 -4.31 -7.45 11.53
C HIS A 84 -3.20 -7.74 10.52
N PHE A 85 -2.72 -6.68 9.87
CA PHE A 85 -1.74 -6.77 8.80
C PHE A 85 -0.72 -5.65 8.86
N TRP A 86 0.56 -5.98 8.71
CA TRP A 86 1.65 -5.02 8.59
C TRP A 86 1.81 -4.57 7.14
N LEU A 87 1.54 -3.28 6.88
CA LEU A 87 1.34 -2.75 5.53
C LEU A 87 2.27 -1.57 5.22
N HIS A 88 2.71 -1.47 3.97
CA HIS A 88 3.49 -0.34 3.46
C HIS A 88 2.60 0.48 2.54
N ASP A 89 2.44 1.76 2.85
CA ASP A 89 1.49 2.65 2.16
C ASP A 89 1.72 2.71 0.65
N PHE A 90 2.98 2.71 0.20
CA PHE A 90 3.33 2.86 -1.21
C PHE A 90 2.78 1.77 -2.15
N TYR A 91 2.45 0.56 -1.66
CA TYR A 91 1.80 -0.47 -2.50
C TYR A 91 0.36 -0.10 -2.87
N PHE A 92 -0.32 0.69 -2.05
CA PHE A 92 -1.75 0.99 -2.23
C PHE A 92 -1.99 2.20 -3.12
N ALA A 93 -0.94 2.96 -3.46
CA ALA A 93 -1.04 4.22 -4.20
C ALA A 93 -1.76 4.06 -5.55
N GLN A 94 -1.58 2.91 -6.20
CA GLN A 94 -2.12 2.63 -7.52
C GLN A 94 -3.44 1.85 -7.45
N ASP A 95 -3.51 0.85 -6.56
CA ASP A 95 -4.58 -0.15 -6.60
C ASP A 95 -5.69 0.08 -5.57
N CYS A 96 -5.41 0.80 -4.47
CA CYS A 96 -6.38 1.04 -3.42
C CYS A 96 -6.20 2.43 -2.81
N GLN A 97 -6.84 3.41 -3.44
CA GLN A 97 -6.78 4.80 -3.02
C GLN A 97 -7.28 5.02 -1.58
N LEU A 98 -8.22 4.17 -1.12
CA LEU A 98 -8.75 4.19 0.24
C LEU A 98 -7.65 3.85 1.26
N LEU A 99 -7.03 2.67 1.14
CA LEU A 99 -5.97 2.25 2.05
C LEU A 99 -4.73 3.15 1.95
N TYR A 100 -4.38 3.62 0.75
CA TYR A 100 -3.28 4.59 0.60
C TYR A 100 -3.50 5.83 1.46
N ARG A 101 -4.70 6.41 1.45
CA ARG A 101 -5.02 7.60 2.28
C ARG A 101 -5.06 7.28 3.76
N LEU A 102 -5.54 6.10 4.14
CA LEU A 102 -5.60 5.68 5.53
C LEU A 102 -4.20 5.49 6.12
N LEU A 103 -3.29 4.88 5.35
CA LEU A 103 -1.93 4.53 5.74
C LEU A 103 -0.95 5.71 5.58
N CYS A 104 -1.12 6.58 4.60
CA CYS A 104 -0.15 7.64 4.33
C CYS A 104 -0.04 8.64 5.50
N ARG A 105 1.20 8.95 5.94
CA ARG A 105 1.49 9.91 7.03
C ARG A 105 1.06 11.34 6.69
N PHE A 106 1.13 11.71 5.41
CA PHE A 106 0.96 13.08 4.93
C PHE A 106 0.03 13.10 3.71
N PRO A 107 -1.29 12.89 3.90
CA PRO A 107 -2.22 12.99 2.78
C PRO A 107 -2.17 14.41 2.20
N ARG A 108 -1.90 14.53 0.90
CA ARG A 108 -2.08 15.80 0.20
C ARG A 108 -3.55 16.18 0.30
N ARG A 109 -3.86 17.30 0.98
CA ARG A 109 -5.23 17.80 1.12
C ARG A 109 -5.75 18.17 -0.28
N SER A 110 -6.73 17.42 -0.75
CA SER A 110 -7.52 17.78 -1.94
C SER A 110 -8.99 17.92 -1.54
N SER A 111 -9.75 18.73 -2.26
CA SER A 111 -11.16 19.02 -1.95
C SER A 111 -12.07 17.78 -1.98
N ILE A 112 -11.65 16.72 -2.68
CA ILE A 112 -12.34 15.41 -2.80
C ILE A 112 -12.06 14.51 -1.58
N SER A 113 -11.12 14.89 -0.71
CA SER A 113 -10.67 14.06 0.42
C SER A 113 -11.74 13.84 1.49
N ASN A 114 -12.70 14.77 1.65
CA ASN A 114 -13.66 14.72 2.76
C ASN A 114 -14.76 13.66 2.59
N GLU A 115 -15.15 13.33 1.35
CA GLU A 115 -16.27 12.41 1.10
C GLU A 115 -15.86 10.94 1.29
N LEU A 116 -14.59 10.61 1.04
CA LEU A 116 -14.05 9.26 1.18
C LEU A 116 -13.78 8.86 2.64
N GLU A 117 -13.40 9.83 3.48
CA GLU A 117 -13.16 9.61 4.91
C GLU A 117 -14.47 9.46 5.71
N MET A 118 -15.58 9.99 5.21
CA MET A 118 -16.87 9.94 5.90
C MET A 118 -17.50 8.55 5.97
N THR A 119 -17.07 7.58 5.16
CA THR A 119 -17.70 6.24 5.11
C THR A 119 -16.99 5.21 5.97
N VAL A 120 -15.75 5.46 6.40
CA VAL A 120 -14.96 4.48 7.15
C VAL A 120 -14.79 4.95 8.58
N GLU A 121 -15.37 4.20 9.52
CA GLU A 121 -15.06 4.37 10.93
C GLU A 121 -13.58 4.08 11.16
N LYS A 122 -12.81 5.13 11.47
CA LYS A 122 -11.37 5.08 11.62
C LYS A 122 -10.96 5.47 13.03
N ARG A 123 -10.23 4.60 13.72
CA ARG A 123 -9.47 4.95 14.93
C ARG A 123 -7.98 4.78 14.63
N VAL A 124 -7.17 5.72 15.08
CA VAL A 124 -5.70 5.66 14.92
C VAL A 124 -5.05 5.75 16.27
N GLU A 125 -4.16 4.81 16.54
CA GLU A 125 -3.32 4.78 17.73
C GLU A 125 -1.85 4.80 17.30
N VAL A 126 -1.01 5.36 18.17
CA VAL A 126 0.42 5.46 17.92
C VAL A 126 1.14 4.83 19.09
N GLU A 127 1.89 3.77 18.81
CA GLU A 127 2.73 3.08 19.78
C GLU A 127 4.20 3.47 19.56
N GLN A 128 4.90 3.73 20.66
CA GLN A 128 6.35 3.97 20.67
C GLN A 128 7.04 2.79 21.35
N ASP A 129 7.68 1.94 20.55
CA ASP A 129 8.53 0.86 21.07
C ASP A 129 10.00 1.17 20.78
N GLN A 130 10.76 1.43 21.85
CA GLN A 130 12.23 1.59 22.03
C GLN A 130 13.08 2.36 21.00
N GLN A 131 12.57 2.71 19.83
CA GLN A 131 13.15 3.54 18.75
C GLN A 131 12.24 3.65 17.52
N ARG A 132 11.07 3.00 17.49
CA ARG A 132 10.16 2.96 16.34
C ARG A 132 8.77 3.47 16.70
N MET A 133 8.25 4.37 15.87
CA MET A 133 6.86 4.83 15.95
C MET A 133 6.01 3.98 15.01
N VAL A 134 5.17 3.11 15.60
CA VAL A 134 4.21 2.29 14.86
C VAL A 134 2.83 2.93 14.94
N ARG A 135 2.11 2.94 13.82
CA ARG A 135 0.73 3.41 13.75
C ARG A 135 -0.21 2.23 13.63
N HIS A 136 -1.15 2.12 14.55
CA HIS A 136 -2.21 1.14 14.53
C HIS A 136 -3.46 1.83 13.98
N ILE A 137 -3.99 1.32 12.89
CA ILE A 137 -5.13 1.90 12.18
C ILE A 137 -6.25 0.87 12.24
N TYR A 138 -7.36 1.25 12.84
CA TYR A 138 -8.52 0.38 13.03
C TYR A 138 -9.63 0.81 12.09
N ILE A 139 -10.16 -0.13 11.32
CA ILE A 139 -11.30 0.09 10.42
C ILE A 139 -12.32 -1.05 10.54
N LYS A 140 -13.60 -0.71 10.33
CA LYS A 140 -14.65 -1.69 10.07
C LYS A 140 -14.65 -2.10 8.60
N VAL A 141 -14.83 -3.39 8.33
CA VAL A 141 -14.87 -3.96 6.97
C VAL A 141 -16.12 -4.82 6.78
N PRO A 142 -16.56 -5.11 5.53
CA PRO A 142 -17.68 -6.02 5.29
C PRO A 142 -17.42 -7.42 5.83
N SER A 143 -16.23 -7.96 5.60
CA SER A 143 -15.80 -9.26 6.10
C SER A 143 -14.29 -9.36 6.17
N ILE A 144 -13.77 -10.15 7.12
CA ILE A 144 -12.35 -10.47 7.17
C ILE A 144 -11.95 -11.58 6.18
N VAL A 145 -12.92 -12.36 5.69
CA VAL A 145 -12.68 -13.49 4.78
C VAL A 145 -12.18 -12.98 3.42
N GLY A 146 -11.09 -13.55 2.93
CA GLY A 146 -10.47 -13.16 1.65
C GLY A 146 -9.69 -11.84 1.70
N PHE A 147 -9.65 -11.16 2.85
CA PHE A 147 -9.03 -9.84 2.95
C PHE A 147 -7.50 -9.94 2.90
N GLU A 148 -6.90 -10.97 3.50
CA GLU A 148 -5.46 -11.21 3.43
C GLU A 148 -5.00 -11.41 1.97
N GLU A 149 -5.77 -12.20 1.22
CA GLU A 149 -5.52 -12.56 -0.16
C GLU A 149 -5.60 -11.35 -1.08
N ILE A 150 -6.59 -10.47 -0.86
CA ILE A 150 -6.68 -9.17 -1.55
C ILE A 150 -5.45 -8.31 -1.27
N LEU A 151 -5.07 -8.17 0.02
CA LEU A 151 -3.92 -7.36 0.39
C LEU A 151 -2.62 -7.93 -0.21
N ARG A 152 -2.48 -9.25 -0.23
CA ARG A 152 -1.35 -9.95 -0.85
C ARG A 152 -1.32 -9.72 -2.36
N TRP A 153 -2.47 -9.80 -3.03
CA TRP A 153 -2.59 -9.53 -4.46
C TRP A 153 -2.14 -8.11 -4.81
N ILE A 154 -2.44 -7.11 -3.98
CA ILE A 154 -1.93 -5.74 -4.19
C ILE A 154 -0.39 -5.70 -4.16
N TYR A 155 0.25 -6.53 -3.33
CA TYR A 155 1.72 -6.59 -3.25
C TYR A 155 2.35 -7.31 -4.44
N THR A 156 1.74 -8.40 -4.89
CA THR A 156 2.36 -9.33 -5.85
C THR A 156 1.87 -9.13 -7.28
N ARG A 157 0.61 -8.68 -7.44
CA ARG A 157 -0.14 -8.68 -8.70
C ARG A 157 -0.17 -10.05 -9.38
N ASP A 158 -0.22 -11.08 -8.55
CA ASP A 158 -0.33 -12.47 -8.96
C ASP A 158 -1.81 -12.85 -9.09
N ASP A 159 -2.35 -12.60 -10.28
CA ASP A 159 -3.76 -12.84 -10.60
C ASP A 159 -4.11 -14.33 -10.49
N GLU A 160 -3.21 -15.23 -10.93
CA GLU A 160 -3.42 -16.68 -10.89
C GLU A 160 -3.47 -17.19 -9.46
N GLN A 161 -2.55 -16.74 -8.60
CA GLN A 161 -2.56 -17.09 -7.19
C GLN A 161 -3.83 -16.59 -6.51
N TRP A 162 -4.24 -15.34 -6.75
CA TRP A 162 -5.44 -14.80 -6.12
C TRP A 162 -6.70 -15.51 -6.61
N LEU A 163 -6.83 -15.77 -7.92
CA LEU A 163 -7.94 -16.52 -8.50
C LEU A 163 -8.05 -17.93 -7.91
N SER A 164 -6.91 -18.58 -7.61
CA SER A 164 -6.89 -19.91 -7.00
C SER A 164 -7.46 -19.96 -5.58
N THR A 165 -7.63 -18.81 -4.91
CA THR A 165 -8.24 -18.75 -3.58
C THR A 165 -9.75 -18.62 -3.61
N PHE A 166 -10.37 -18.50 -4.80
CA PHE A 166 -11.81 -18.29 -4.90
C PHE A 166 -12.55 -19.62 -4.89
N ASP A 167 -13.67 -19.62 -4.19
CA ASP A 167 -14.65 -20.71 -4.19
C ASP A 167 -16.08 -20.12 -4.14
N GLU A 168 -17.08 -20.98 -4.35
CA GLU A 168 -18.49 -20.57 -4.36
C GLU A 168 -18.94 -19.95 -3.02
N GLU A 169 -18.31 -20.31 -1.91
CA GLU A 169 -18.68 -19.87 -0.56
C GLU A 169 -18.10 -18.48 -0.24
N ASN A 170 -16.89 -18.20 -0.75
CA ASN A 170 -16.14 -16.99 -0.42
C ASN A 170 -16.26 -15.87 -1.48
N PHE A 171 -16.64 -16.20 -2.72
CA PHE A 171 -16.58 -15.26 -3.84
C PHE A 171 -17.39 -13.97 -3.62
N GLU A 172 -18.64 -14.10 -3.15
CA GLU A 172 -19.50 -12.94 -2.85
C GLU A 172 -18.85 -12.03 -1.80
N THR A 173 -18.21 -12.63 -0.80
CA THR A 173 -17.53 -11.90 0.27
C THR A 173 -16.30 -11.16 -0.24
N ILE A 174 -15.51 -11.82 -1.10
CA ILE A 174 -14.34 -11.21 -1.77
C ILE A 174 -14.80 -10.03 -2.63
N MET A 175 -15.86 -10.19 -3.42
CA MET A 175 -16.41 -9.13 -4.26
C MET A 175 -16.87 -7.91 -3.42
N GLN A 176 -17.52 -8.14 -2.29
CA GLN A 176 -17.90 -7.06 -1.36
C GLN A 176 -16.68 -6.33 -0.79
N ASN A 177 -15.63 -7.05 -0.43
CA ASN A 177 -14.37 -6.46 0.04
C ASN A 177 -13.66 -5.66 -1.06
N VAL A 178 -13.63 -6.16 -2.30
CA VAL A 178 -13.08 -5.45 -3.47
C VAL A 178 -13.84 -4.14 -3.72
N ALA A 179 -15.18 -4.18 -3.64
CA ALA A 179 -16.03 -3.00 -3.77
C ALA A 179 -15.80 -1.99 -2.64
N PHE A 180 -15.72 -2.47 -1.39
CA PHE A 180 -15.44 -1.63 -0.22
C PHE A 180 -14.07 -0.93 -0.32
N LEU A 181 -13.04 -1.67 -0.71
CA LEU A 181 -11.68 -1.16 -0.92
C LEU A 181 -11.57 -0.25 -2.15
N ARG A 182 -12.60 -0.25 -3.02
CA ARG A 182 -12.64 0.49 -4.28
C ARG A 182 -11.44 0.19 -5.17
N LEU A 183 -11.13 -1.10 -5.32
CA LEU A 183 -9.99 -1.50 -6.15
C LEU A 183 -10.24 -1.15 -7.62
N GLY A 184 -9.13 -1.03 -8.36
CA GLY A 184 -9.13 -0.75 -9.80
C GLY A 184 -9.80 -1.84 -10.64
N HIS A 185 -9.98 -1.54 -11.93
CA HIS A 185 -10.62 -2.43 -12.90
C HIS A 185 -9.88 -3.77 -13.05
N GLU A 186 -8.58 -3.78 -12.77
CA GLU A 186 -7.75 -4.96 -12.80
C GLU A 186 -8.21 -6.01 -11.77
N ALA A 187 -8.67 -5.59 -10.59
CA ALA A 187 -9.22 -6.52 -9.60
C ALA A 187 -10.52 -7.15 -10.11
N TYR A 188 -11.38 -6.35 -10.75
CA TYR A 188 -12.64 -6.82 -11.33
C TYR A 188 -12.43 -7.76 -12.52
N TYR A 189 -11.33 -7.64 -13.26
CA TYR A 189 -10.99 -8.62 -14.30
C TYR A 189 -10.69 -10.01 -13.71
N VAL A 190 -9.98 -10.10 -12.59
CA VAL A 190 -9.76 -11.38 -11.91
C VAL A 190 -11.08 -11.96 -11.39
N LEU A 191 -11.94 -11.13 -10.79
CA LEU A 191 -13.27 -11.56 -10.36
C LEU A 191 -14.13 -12.08 -11.53
N ALA A 192 -14.09 -11.40 -12.68
CA ALA A 192 -14.82 -11.81 -13.88
C ALA A 192 -14.32 -13.15 -14.43
N GLN A 193 -13.01 -13.41 -14.39
CA GLN A 193 -12.45 -14.69 -14.82
C GLN A 193 -12.99 -15.87 -13.99
N PHE A 194 -13.19 -15.69 -12.69
CA PHE A 194 -13.83 -16.73 -11.88
C PHE A 194 -15.28 -16.95 -12.32
N TYR A 195 -16.04 -15.86 -12.48
CA TYR A 195 -17.44 -15.91 -12.87
C TYR A 195 -17.67 -16.58 -14.24
N GLU A 196 -16.78 -16.36 -15.20
CA GLU A 196 -16.84 -16.98 -16.53
C GLU A 196 -16.53 -18.49 -16.52
N ASN A 197 -15.87 -18.98 -15.47
CA ASN A 197 -15.47 -20.37 -15.32
C ASN A 197 -16.36 -21.18 -14.36
N LEU A 198 -17.42 -20.55 -13.81
CA LEU A 198 -18.51 -21.21 -13.06
C LEU A 198 -19.50 -21.88 -14.02
#